data_AF-A0A1X0VBX5-F1
#
_entry.id   AF-A0A1X0VBX5-F1
#
_cell.length_a   1.000
_cell.length_b   1.000
_cell.length_c   1.000
_cell.angle_alpha   90.00
_cell.angle_beta   90.00
_cell.angle_gamma   90.00
#
_symmetry.space_group_name_H-M   'P 1'
#
loop_
_entity.id
_entity.type
_entity.pdbx_description
1 polymer ?
#
loop_
_entity_poly.entity_id
_entity_poly.type
_entity_poly.pdbx_seq_one_letter_code
_entity_poly.pdbx_strand_id
1 'polypeptide(L)'
;MNYIVGFIFVVLVAIILRQRHQFEKTRQSARFMSYYAKLNENAKLHAEYNTEIKETLLRMQGYDINRMVYGDASRVIVSEEDKQAMALEVEQCGQKLEEQDKYFAQEKIKYQMEEAE
;
A
#
# COMPACT_ATOMS: atom_id res chain seq x y z
N MET A 1 20.21 51.82 22.96
CA MET A 1 20.45 50.44 23.42
C MET A 1 19.15 49.64 23.57
N ASN A 2 18.12 50.14 24.26
CA ASN A 2 16.82 49.45 24.39
C ASN A 2 16.07 49.16 23.08
N TYR A 3 16.15 50.04 22.07
CA TYR A 3 15.46 49.81 20.78
C TYR A 3 16.05 48.66 19.95
N ILE A 4 17.36 48.46 20.01
CA ILE A 4 18.05 47.36 19.30
C ILE A 4 17.70 46.03 19.98
N VAL A 5 17.69 45.99 21.31
CA VAL A 5 17.30 44.81 22.09
C VAL A 5 15.83 44.45 21.84
N GLY A 6 14.94 45.45 21.79
CA GLY A 6 13.53 45.23 21.45
C GLY A 6 13.32 44.72 20.03
N PHE A 7 14.06 45.24 19.05
CA PHE A 7 14.00 44.77 17.67
C PHE A 7 14.47 43.31 17.53
N ILE A 8 15.58 42.95 18.17
CA ILE A 8 16.10 41.57 18.20
C ILE A 8 15.07 40.62 18.83
N PHE A 9 14.39 41.04 19.90
CA PHE A 9 13.37 40.24 20.55
C PHE A 9 12.16 39.96 19.64
N VAL A 10 11.66 40.97 18.93
CA VAL A 10 10.54 40.80 17.99
C VAL A 10 10.91 39.87 16.84
N VAL A 11 12.12 39.98 16.29
CA VAL A 11 12.61 39.10 15.23
C VAL A 11 12.70 37.65 15.73
N LEU A 12 13.21 37.42 16.94
CA LEU A 12 13.25 36.08 17.56
C LEU A 12 11.85 35.47 17.72
N VAL A 13 10.89 36.24 18.23
CA VAL A 13 9.51 35.79 18.37
C VAL A 13 8.90 35.43 17.00
N ALA A 14 9.13 36.25 15.98
CA ALA A 14 8.66 35.97 14.62
C ALA A 14 9.28 34.68 14.04
N ILE A 15 10.57 34.44 14.29
CA ILE A 15 11.26 33.21 13.88
C ILE A 15 10.66 31.99 14.59
N ILE A 16 10.42 32.06 15.90
CA ILE A 16 9.82 30.96 16.68
C ILE A 16 8.42 30.62 16.17
N LEU A 17 7.58 31.63 15.92
CA LEU A 17 6.25 31.44 15.35
C LEU A 17 6.30 30.80 13.96
N ARG A 18 7.24 31.24 13.12
CA ARG A 18 7.44 30.66 11.78
C ARG A 18 7.94 29.22 11.84
N GLN A 19 8.85 28.90 12.76
CA GLN A 19 9.34 27.53 12.95
C GLN A 19 8.21 26.61 13.39
N ARG A 20 7.39 27.02 14.37
CA ARG A 20 6.22 26.25 14.81
C ARG A 20 5.28 25.93 13.66
N HIS A 21 4.97 26.93 12.83
CA HIS A 21 4.10 26.73 11.67
C HIS A 21 4.71 25.78 10.62
N GLN A 22 6.02 25.84 10.40
CA GLN A 22 6.73 24.91 9.51
C GLN A 22 6.71 23.47 10.06
N PHE A 23 6.88 23.28 11.38
CA PHE A 23 6.80 21.97 12.01
C PHE A 23 5.41 21.34 11.89
N GLU A 24 4.35 22.12 12.08
CA GLU A 24 2.96 21.64 11.91
C GLU A 24 2.71 21.17 10.46
N LYS A 25 3.13 21.95 9.46
CA LYS A 25 3.04 21.56 8.04
C LYS A 25 3.86 20.31 7.70
N THR A 26 5.07 20.23 8.24
CA THR A 26 5.96 19.08 8.00
C THR A 26 5.37 17.81 8.60
N ARG A 27 4.78 17.90 9.80
CA ARG A 27 4.11 16.77 10.46
C ARG A 27 2.90 16.28 9.66
N GLN A 28 2.06 17.20 9.16
CA GLN A 28 0.94 16.85 8.27
C GLN A 28 1.43 16.19 6.97
N SER A 29 2.47 16.74 6.34
CA SER A 29 3.05 16.16 5.13
C SER A 29 3.65 14.77 5.37
N ALA A 30 4.32 14.55 6.51
CA ALA A 30 4.89 13.25 6.85
C ALA A 30 3.79 12.20 7.07
N ARG A 31 2.69 12.57 7.75
CA ARG A 31 1.51 11.72 7.92
C ARG A 31 0.91 11.32 6.57
N PHE A 32 0.62 12.31 5.72
CA PHE A 32 0.11 12.09 4.37
C PHE A 32 1.02 11.14 3.57
N MET A 33 2.32 11.44 3.49
CA MET A 33 3.26 10.60 2.75
C MET A 33 3.32 9.17 3.29
N SER A 34 3.31 8.99 4.62
CA SER A 34 3.34 7.66 5.23
C SER A 34 2.11 6.83 4.92
N TYR A 35 0.91 7.45 4.93
CA TYR A 35 -0.34 6.77 4.62
C TYR A 35 -0.41 6.37 3.15
N TYR A 36 -0.07 7.29 2.24
CA TYR A 36 -0.10 7.02 0.80
C TYR A 36 0.97 6.03 0.36
N ALA A 37 2.12 5.97 1.04
CA ALA A 37 3.10 4.93 0.83
C ALA A 37 2.51 3.54 1.14
N LYS A 38 1.83 3.39 2.29
CA LYS A 38 1.16 2.14 2.67
C LYS A 38 -0.01 1.79 1.75
N LEU A 39 -0.78 2.78 1.30
CA LEU A 39 -1.84 2.56 0.30
C LEU A 39 -1.28 2.00 -1.00
N ASN A 40 -0.17 2.56 -1.49
CA ASN A 40 0.46 2.10 -2.72
C ASN A 40 1.08 0.71 -2.57
N GLU A 41 1.70 0.43 -1.42
CA GLU A 41 2.20 -0.90 -1.08
C GLU A 41 1.07 -1.94 -1.06
N ASN A 42 -0.06 -1.63 -0.43
CA ASN A 42 -1.23 -2.52 -0.43
C ASN A 42 -1.77 -2.74 -1.86
N ALA A 43 -1.87 -1.69 -2.68
CA ALA A 43 -2.31 -1.81 -4.07
C ALA A 43 -1.36 -2.69 -4.90
N LYS A 44 -0.05 -2.60 -4.67
CA LYS A 44 0.95 -3.45 -5.32
C LYS A 44 0.77 -4.92 -4.91
N LEU A 45 0.65 -5.20 -3.61
CA LEU A 45 0.42 -6.57 -3.11
C LEU A 45 -0.89 -7.14 -3.65
N HIS A 46 -1.95 -6.34 -3.72
CA HIS A 46 -3.21 -6.74 -4.34
C HIS A 46 -3.04 -7.12 -5.80
N ALA A 47 -2.28 -6.34 -6.57
CA ALA A 47 -2.02 -6.65 -7.97
C ALA A 47 -1.23 -7.96 -8.11
N GLU A 48 -0.22 -8.18 -7.27
CA GLU A 48 0.60 -9.40 -7.26
C GLU A 48 -0.25 -10.64 -6.96
N TYR A 49 -0.95 -10.68 -5.82
CA TYR A 49 -1.76 -11.84 -5.43
C TYR A 49 -2.94 -12.09 -6.37
N ASN A 50 -3.62 -11.04 -6.85
CA ASN A 50 -4.69 -11.24 -7.83
C ASN A 50 -4.16 -11.76 -9.17
N THR A 51 -2.93 -11.38 -9.57
CA THR A 51 -2.30 -11.93 -10.77
C THR A 51 -1.98 -13.40 -10.56
N GLU A 52 -1.36 -13.75 -9.44
CA GLU A 52 -1.03 -15.13 -9.07
C GLU A 52 -2.28 -16.02 -9.03
N ILE A 53 -3.36 -15.57 -8.39
CA ILE A 53 -4.65 -16.29 -8.37
C ILE A 53 -5.17 -16.52 -9.80
N LYS A 54 -5.19 -15.48 -10.64
CA LYS A 54 -5.69 -15.60 -12.03
C LYS A 54 -4.83 -16.54 -12.85
N GLU A 55 -3.52 -16.44 -12.72
CA GLU A 55 -2.58 -17.33 -13.41
C GLU A 55 -2.78 -18.79 -12.97
N THR A 56 -2.89 -19.05 -11.68
CA THR A 56 -3.10 -20.39 -11.14
C THR A 56 -4.45 -20.96 -11.59
N LEU A 57 -5.52 -20.16 -11.60
CA LEU A 57 -6.82 -20.58 -12.12
C LEU A 57 -6.78 -20.91 -13.62
N LEU A 58 -6.01 -20.17 -14.42
CA LEU A 58 -5.80 -20.49 -15.83
C LEU A 58 -5.03 -21.81 -16.01
N ARG A 59 -3.97 -22.02 -15.20
CA ARG A 59 -3.21 -23.27 -15.18
C ARG A 59 -4.10 -24.46 -14.78
N MET A 60 -5.00 -24.30 -13.81
CA MET A 60 -5.99 -25.33 -13.44
C MET A 60 -6.92 -25.72 -14.58
N GLN A 61 -7.26 -24.78 -15.46
CA GLN A 61 -8.04 -25.04 -16.69
C GLN A 61 -7.21 -25.68 -17.81
N GLY A 62 -5.90 -25.88 -17.59
CA GLY A 62 -4.96 -26.44 -18.55
C GLY A 62 -4.31 -25.43 -19.47
N TYR A 63 -4.47 -24.14 -19.23
CA TYR A 63 -3.83 -23.11 -20.03
C TYR A 63 -2.38 -22.87 -19.60
N ASP A 64 -1.49 -22.79 -20.57
CA ASP A 64 -0.11 -22.36 -20.37
C ASP A 64 -0.01 -20.87 -20.69
N ILE A 65 0.16 -20.04 -19.66
CA ILE A 65 0.23 -18.58 -19.79
C ILE A 65 1.36 -18.15 -20.73
N ASN A 66 2.50 -18.84 -20.69
CA ASN A 66 3.64 -18.51 -21.55
C ASN A 66 3.28 -18.70 -23.03
N ARG A 67 2.48 -19.71 -23.35
CA ARG A 67 1.98 -19.96 -24.71
C ARG A 67 0.89 -19.00 -25.12
N MET A 68 0.00 -18.64 -24.19
CA MET A 68 -1.06 -17.67 -24.43
C MET A 68 -0.51 -16.30 -24.85
N VAL A 69 0.63 -15.86 -24.28
CA VAL A 69 1.31 -14.61 -24.67
C VAL A 69 1.71 -14.62 -26.14
N TYR A 70 2.02 -15.79 -26.71
CA TYR A 70 2.36 -15.96 -28.14
C TYR A 70 1.13 -16.31 -29.01
N GLY A 71 -0.08 -16.25 -28.46
CA GLY A 71 -1.33 -16.52 -29.18
C GLY A 71 -1.74 -18.00 -29.27
N ASP A 72 -1.01 -18.90 -28.59
CA ASP A 72 -1.38 -20.32 -28.50
C ASP A 72 -2.29 -20.54 -27.28
N ALA A 73 -3.57 -20.81 -27.55
CA ALA A 73 -4.60 -21.07 -26.55
C ALA A 73 -4.90 -22.58 -26.37
N SER A 74 -3.96 -23.45 -26.75
CA SER A 74 -4.08 -24.88 -26.50
C SER A 74 -4.15 -25.21 -25.00
N ARG A 75 -4.87 -26.29 -24.69
CA ARG A 75 -5.05 -26.77 -23.31
C ARG A 75 -4.30 -28.08 -23.11
N VAL A 76 -3.69 -28.23 -21.95
CA VAL A 76 -3.06 -29.47 -21.49
C VAL A 76 -3.97 -30.14 -20.47
N ILE A 77 -3.96 -31.47 -20.44
CA ILE A 77 -4.65 -32.24 -19.41
C ILE A 77 -3.88 -32.08 -18.10
N VAL A 78 -4.54 -31.52 -17.10
CA VAL A 78 -4.00 -31.35 -15.74
C VAL A 78 -4.58 -32.45 -14.86
N SER A 79 -3.73 -33.10 -14.07
CA SER A 79 -4.17 -34.14 -13.14
C SER A 79 -5.04 -33.54 -12.03
N GLU A 80 -5.90 -34.35 -11.43
CA GLU A 80 -6.70 -33.88 -10.28
C GLU A 80 -5.85 -33.57 -9.05
N GLU A 81 -4.71 -34.26 -8.88
CA GLU A 81 -3.74 -33.98 -7.82
C GLU A 81 -3.13 -32.58 -8.00
N ASP A 82 -2.72 -32.22 -9.22
CA ASP A 82 -2.18 -30.89 -9.52
C ASP A 82 -3.24 -29.79 -9.35
N LYS A 83 -4.50 -30.06 -9.72
CA LYS A 83 -5.60 -29.12 -9.50
C LYS A 83 -5.86 -28.88 -8.02
N GLN A 84 -5.79 -29.91 -7.19
CA GLN A 84 -5.94 -29.77 -5.74
C GLN A 84 -4.80 -28.95 -5.13
N ALA A 85 -3.56 -29.19 -5.56
CA ALA A 85 -2.41 -28.39 -5.13
C ALA A 85 -2.58 -26.91 -5.51
N MET A 86 -2.96 -26.63 -6.76
CA MET A 86 -3.22 -25.26 -7.23
C MET A 86 -4.42 -24.60 -6.52
N ALA A 87 -5.47 -25.36 -6.18
CA ALA A 87 -6.59 -24.83 -5.42
C ALA A 87 -6.16 -24.38 -4.02
N LEU A 88 -5.26 -25.13 -3.36
CA LEU A 88 -4.69 -24.74 -2.07
C LEU A 88 -3.83 -23.48 -2.20
N GLU A 89 -3.04 -23.33 -3.27
CA GLU A 89 -2.27 -22.11 -3.54
C GLU A 89 -3.17 -20.88 -3.69
N VAL A 90 -4.29 -21.02 -4.41
CA VAL A 90 -5.29 -19.95 -4.56
C VAL A 90 -5.91 -19.58 -3.21
N GLU A 91 -6.25 -20.57 -2.39
CA GLU A 91 -6.79 -20.34 -1.05
C GLU A 91 -5.79 -19.57 -0.17
N GLN A 92 -4.52 -19.98 -0.17
CA GLN A 92 -3.46 -19.31 0.58
C GLN A 92 -3.25 -17.86 0.11
N CYS A 93 -3.29 -17.59 -1.20
CA CYS A 93 -3.22 -16.23 -1.73
C CYS A 93 -4.43 -15.40 -1.31
N GLY A 94 -5.63 -15.98 -1.30
CA GLY A 94 -6.85 -15.35 -0.80
C GLY A 94 -6.75 -14.97 0.67
N GLN A 95 -6.23 -15.85 1.52
CA GLN A 95 -6.01 -15.58 2.94
C GLN A 95 -5.01 -14.42 3.15
N LYS A 96 -3.90 -14.40 2.40
CA LYS A 96 -2.93 -13.30 2.44
C LYS A 96 -3.55 -11.96 2.04
N LEU A 97 -4.41 -11.94 1.02
CA LEU A 97 -5.15 -10.74 0.61
C LEU A 97 -6.04 -10.21 1.74
N GLU A 98 -6.80 -11.10 2.40
CA GLU A 98 -7.66 -10.71 3.52
C GLU A 98 -6.85 -10.16 4.72
N GLU A 99 -5.70 -10.74 5.01
CA GLU A 99 -4.80 -10.25 6.06
C GLU A 99 -4.27 -8.84 5.74
N GLN A 100 -3.85 -8.60 4.50
CA GLN A 100 -3.41 -7.28 4.06
C GLN A 100 -4.53 -6.24 4.13
N ASP A 101 -5.75 -6.60 3.75
CA ASP A 101 -6.90 -5.70 3.86
C ASP A 101 -7.22 -5.34 5.32
N LYS A 102 -7.12 -6.31 6.23
CA LYS A 102 -7.27 -6.07 7.68
C LYS A 102 -6.19 -5.11 8.19
N TYR A 103 -4.93 -5.32 7.79
CA TYR A 103 -3.83 -4.43 8.17
C TYR A 103 -4.04 -3.01 7.63
N PHE A 104 -4.37 -2.87 6.35
CA PHE A 104 -4.59 -1.56 5.73
C PHE A 104 -5.81 -0.84 6.32
N ALA A 105 -6.88 -1.56 6.68
CA ALA A 105 -8.03 -0.98 7.35
C ALA A 105 -7.66 -0.34 8.69
N GLN A 106 -6.77 -0.95 9.48
CA GLN A 106 -6.26 -0.36 10.72
C GLN A 106 -5.47 0.92 10.47
N GLU A 107 -4.61 0.93 9.46
CA GLU A 107 -3.84 2.12 9.06
C GLU A 107 -4.73 3.26 8.57
N LYS A 108 -5.80 2.94 7.83
CA LYS A 108 -6.81 3.92 7.42
C LYS A 108 -7.53 4.54 8.61
N ILE A 109 -7.94 3.72 9.59
CA ILE A 109 -8.59 4.23 10.81
C ILE A 109 -7.62 5.15 11.57
N LYS A 110 -6.37 4.73 11.73
CA LYS A 110 -5.33 5.54 12.38
C LYS A 110 -5.14 6.90 11.71
N TYR A 111 -5.03 6.91 10.37
CA TYR A 111 -4.90 8.15 9.60
C TYR A 111 -6.11 9.08 9.80
N GLN A 112 -7.34 8.54 9.73
CA GLN A 112 -8.56 9.32 9.92
C GLN A 112 -8.70 9.90 11.32
N MET A 113 -8.29 9.17 12.35
CA MET A 113 -8.26 9.68 13.72
C MET A 113 -7.21 10.79 13.88
N GLU A 114 -6.04 10.64 13.28
CA GLU A 114 -4.96 11.64 13.33
C GLU A 114 -5.22 12.90 12.47
N GLU A 115 -6.13 12.84 11.49
CA GLU A 115 -6.62 14.00 10.72
C GLU A 115 -7.71 14.80 11.48
N ALA A 116 -8.45 14.16 12.39
CA ALA A 116 -9.52 14.79 13.13
C ALA A 116 -9.03 15.59 14.37
N GLU A 117 -7.77 15.41 14.77
CA GLU A 117 -7.05 16.18 15.81
C GLU A 117 -6.29 17.39 15.24
#